data_AF-A0A966SQI4-F1
#
_entry.id   AF-A0A966SQI4-F1
#
_cell.length_a   1.000
_cell.length_b   1.000
_cell.length_c   1.000
_cell.angle_alpha   90.00
_cell.angle_beta   90.00
_cell.angle_gamma   90.00
#
_symmetry.space_group_name_H-M   'P 1'
#
loop_
_entity.id
_entity.type
_entity.pdbx_description
1 polymer ?
#
loop_
_entity_poly.entity_id
_entity_poly.type
_entity_poly.pdbx_seq_one_letter_code
_entity_poly.pdbx_strand_id
1 'polypeptide(L)'
;FVIQQDEAKKVLSVALCDHYHAVQAALAGKSSPNYTKQNIILLGPTGVGKTYLVRSMADLIGVPFVKADATKFSETGYVGGDVEDIVRELVRRADGDIARAQYGIIYIDEIDKLASAPNASGRDVSGRGVQTNLLKLMEETEVPARSPQDISAQIQAMMDMQRGGKKGPSTINTKHILFVVSGAFDGLDKIVRKRLREATIGFGAKPQTQADAASVLGDAQTRDFIDFGFEPEFIGRLPVRVVCQPLSVDDLYHILKTSEGSIIRQYEQDFAAYGIEVLFHEDGLRRIAERAGEEKTGARGLMTVCERVLRDFKFELPSTLVKRFVVTRELVDRPAAGLKQLLAEHANEERVVMRQLVHEYGDRFTKEHQLTLRFTDAAADALIVEALEKKLPVRDLCASKFKDFQFGLKLIAANTGRTEFMLEPDA
;
A
#
# COMPACT_ATOMS: atom_id res chain seq x y z
N PHE A 1 -0.75 -13.41 4.05
CA PHE A 1 0.13 -12.22 4.15
C PHE A 1 1.01 -12.05 2.91
N VAL A 2 2.12 -12.77 2.75
CA VAL A 2 3.06 -12.58 1.62
C VAL A 2 2.86 -13.63 0.53
N ILE A 3 2.65 -13.18 -0.71
CA ILE A 3 2.52 -14.03 -1.90
C ILE A 3 3.92 -14.34 -2.46
N GLN A 4 4.15 -15.58 -2.91
CA GLN A 4 5.47 -16.11 -3.31
C GLN A 4 6.51 -16.00 -2.19
N GLN A 5 7.79 -15.90 -2.56
CA GLN A 5 8.93 -15.76 -1.64
C GLN A 5 9.11 -16.98 -0.73
N ASP A 6 8.86 -18.19 -1.24
CA ASP A 6 8.83 -19.41 -0.42
C ASP A 6 10.16 -19.71 0.27
N GLU A 7 11.28 -19.60 -0.46
CA GLU A 7 12.61 -19.76 0.15
C GLU A 7 12.89 -18.67 1.19
N ALA A 8 12.50 -17.42 0.92
CA ALA A 8 12.67 -16.35 1.91
C ALA A 8 11.85 -16.59 3.18
N LYS A 9 10.59 -17.04 3.03
CA LYS A 9 9.73 -17.43 4.16
C LYS A 9 10.34 -18.56 4.95
N LYS A 10 10.89 -19.58 4.29
CA LYS A 10 11.57 -20.72 4.93
C LYS A 10 12.80 -20.29 5.73
N VAL A 11 13.74 -19.58 5.10
CA VAL A 11 15.00 -19.16 5.77
C VAL A 11 14.71 -18.24 6.95
N LEU A 12 13.81 -17.26 6.78
CA LEU A 12 13.42 -16.37 7.87
C LEU A 12 12.75 -17.13 9.02
N SER A 13 11.83 -18.06 8.72
CA SER A 13 11.14 -18.83 9.75
C SER A 13 12.13 -19.64 10.59
N VAL A 14 13.11 -20.28 9.96
CA VAL A 14 14.19 -21.00 10.67
C VAL A 14 14.99 -20.05 11.54
N ALA A 15 15.49 -18.94 10.98
CA ALA A 15 16.31 -17.98 11.71
C ALA A 15 15.58 -17.35 12.92
N LEU A 16 14.30 -17.02 12.76
CA LEU A 16 13.45 -16.49 13.84
C LEU A 16 13.18 -17.54 14.92
N CYS A 17 12.83 -18.77 14.54
CA CYS A 17 12.64 -19.85 15.49
C CYS A 17 13.92 -20.13 16.29
N ASP A 18 15.07 -20.24 15.63
CA ASP A 18 16.36 -20.48 16.28
C ASP A 18 16.72 -19.33 17.23
N HIS A 19 16.46 -18.09 16.82
CA HIS A 19 16.68 -16.91 17.65
C HIS A 19 15.82 -16.93 18.92
N TYR A 20 14.51 -17.10 18.79
CA TYR A 20 13.61 -17.05 19.94
C TYR A 20 13.71 -18.30 20.83
N HIS A 21 14.11 -19.46 20.30
CA HIS A 21 14.49 -20.61 21.12
C HIS A 21 15.74 -20.33 21.96
N ALA A 22 16.76 -19.70 21.38
CA ALA A 22 17.96 -19.30 22.13
C ALA A 22 17.63 -18.27 23.22
N VAL A 23 16.76 -17.31 22.92
CA VAL A 23 16.23 -16.35 23.90
C VAL A 23 15.49 -17.06 25.05
N GLN A 24 14.59 -17.99 24.74
CA GLN A 24 13.87 -18.76 25.76
C GLN A 24 14.81 -19.61 26.62
N ALA A 25 15.81 -20.24 26.01
CA ALA A 25 16.82 -21.01 26.73
C ALA A 25 17.65 -20.10 27.66
N ALA A 26 18.03 -18.90 27.23
CA ALA A 26 18.72 -17.92 28.05
C ALA A 26 17.86 -17.47 29.23
N LEU A 27 16.57 -17.19 29.01
CA LEU A 27 15.59 -16.86 30.05
C LEU A 27 15.40 -17.99 31.07
N ALA A 28 15.49 -19.25 30.63
CA ALA A 28 15.41 -20.42 31.50
C ALA A 28 16.73 -20.75 32.23
N GLY A 29 17.75 -19.88 32.14
CA GLY A 29 19.07 -20.09 32.76
C GLY A 29 19.92 -21.16 32.06
N LYS A 30 19.53 -21.61 30.86
CA LYS A 30 20.24 -22.61 30.04
C LYS A 30 21.01 -21.94 28.90
N SER A 31 21.48 -20.71 29.11
CA SER A 31 22.15 -19.95 28.06
C SER A 31 23.39 -20.71 27.56
N SER A 32 23.49 -20.87 26.24
CA SER A 32 24.75 -21.28 25.63
C SER A 32 25.74 -20.12 25.77
N PRO A 33 26.94 -20.33 26.34
CA PRO A 33 27.93 -19.26 26.50
C PRO A 33 28.41 -18.68 25.16
N ASN A 34 28.23 -19.42 24.05
CA ASN A 34 28.73 -19.05 22.72
C ASN A 34 27.60 -18.77 21.71
N TYR A 35 26.39 -18.43 22.17
CA TYR A 35 25.32 -18.06 21.25
C TYR A 35 25.61 -16.71 20.59
N THR A 36 25.83 -16.74 19.27
CA THR A 36 25.92 -15.53 18.44
C THR A 36 24.57 -15.31 17.78
N LYS A 37 23.96 -14.14 18.01
CA LYS A 37 22.71 -13.78 17.34
C LYS A 37 22.88 -13.77 15.82
N GLN A 38 21.96 -14.43 15.13
CA GLN A 38 21.99 -14.58 13.68
C GLN A 38 21.20 -13.45 13.03
N ASN A 39 21.80 -12.26 12.94
CA ASN A 39 21.15 -11.16 12.23
C ASN A 39 21.04 -11.45 10.74
N ILE A 40 20.05 -10.83 10.11
CA ILE A 40 19.59 -11.20 8.77
C ILE A 40 19.82 -10.05 7.80
N ILE A 41 20.26 -10.38 6.59
CA ILE A 41 20.31 -9.46 5.44
C ILE A 41 19.36 -9.94 4.33
N LEU A 42 18.43 -9.07 3.96
CA LEU A 42 17.46 -9.28 2.88
C LEU A 42 17.92 -8.59 1.59
N LEU A 43 18.13 -9.38 0.55
CA LEU A 43 18.53 -8.97 -0.78
C LEU A 43 17.33 -9.05 -1.72
N GLY A 44 17.13 -8.06 -2.59
CA GLY A 44 16.14 -8.16 -3.66
C GLY A 44 15.53 -6.82 -4.03
N PRO A 45 14.80 -6.74 -5.16
CA PRO A 45 14.36 -5.45 -5.70
C PRO A 45 13.35 -4.73 -4.79
N THR A 46 13.09 -3.46 -5.10
CA THR A 46 12.05 -2.69 -4.41
C THR A 46 10.66 -3.27 -4.70
N GLY A 47 9.75 -3.15 -3.74
CA GLY A 47 8.35 -3.57 -3.94
C GLY A 47 8.08 -5.07 -3.96
N VAL A 48 9.05 -5.95 -3.64
CA VAL A 48 8.83 -7.42 -3.53
C VAL A 48 8.30 -7.90 -2.17
N GLY A 49 8.09 -6.98 -1.22
CA GLY A 49 7.51 -7.29 0.08
C GLY A 49 8.49 -7.53 1.23
N LYS A 50 9.79 -7.18 1.10
CA LYS A 50 10.81 -7.35 2.17
C LYS A 50 10.35 -6.83 3.54
N THR A 51 9.94 -5.56 3.62
CA THR A 51 9.44 -4.97 4.89
C THR A 51 8.17 -5.66 5.39
N TYR A 52 7.25 -5.97 4.47
CA TYR A 52 5.96 -6.56 4.82
C TYR A 52 6.11 -8.00 5.34
N LEU A 53 7.08 -8.75 4.81
CA LEU A 53 7.44 -10.09 5.25
C LEU A 53 7.93 -10.09 6.70
N VAL A 54 8.91 -9.26 7.03
CA VAL A 54 9.47 -9.19 8.39
C VAL A 54 8.44 -8.65 9.38
N ARG A 55 7.66 -7.62 9.00
CA ARG A 55 6.58 -7.11 9.84
C ARG A 55 5.53 -8.20 10.15
N SER A 56 5.06 -8.92 9.12
CA SER A 56 4.08 -9.99 9.31
C SER A 56 4.60 -11.06 10.26
N MET A 57 5.88 -11.41 10.18
CA MET A 57 6.50 -12.36 11.11
C MET A 57 6.58 -11.81 12.54
N ALA A 58 6.94 -10.54 12.72
CA ALA A 58 6.95 -9.90 14.03
C ALA A 58 5.56 -9.89 14.68
N ASP A 59 4.53 -9.56 13.89
CA ASP A 59 3.14 -9.54 14.32
C ASP A 59 2.65 -10.95 14.72
N LEU A 60 3.02 -11.99 13.95
CA LEU A 60 2.68 -13.38 14.27
C LEU A 60 3.36 -13.89 15.56
N ILE A 61 4.59 -13.46 15.82
CA ILE A 61 5.34 -13.83 17.04
C ILE A 61 4.87 -12.98 18.24
N GLY A 62 4.37 -11.76 18.01
CA GLY A 62 3.88 -10.85 19.05
C GLY A 62 4.97 -10.02 19.73
N VAL A 63 6.03 -9.69 19.00
CA VAL A 63 7.21 -8.95 19.52
C VAL A 63 7.23 -7.50 19.02
N PRO A 64 7.81 -6.55 19.78
CA PRO A 64 7.96 -5.17 19.31
C PRO A 64 8.75 -5.09 17.99
N PHE A 65 8.28 -4.28 17.06
CA PHE A 65 8.90 -4.10 15.74
C PHE A 65 9.12 -2.62 15.44
N VAL A 66 10.33 -2.27 15.02
CA VAL A 66 10.68 -0.93 14.52
C VAL A 66 11.23 -1.02 13.11
N LYS A 67 10.74 -0.13 12.24
CA LYS A 67 11.33 0.13 10.93
C LYS A 67 12.13 1.42 10.97
N ALA A 68 13.37 1.36 10.51
CA ALA A 68 14.23 2.49 10.23
C ALA A 68 14.71 2.47 8.76
N ASP A 69 15.19 3.62 8.30
CA ASP A 69 15.81 3.79 6.98
C ASP A 69 17.27 4.20 7.21
N ALA A 70 18.20 3.45 6.64
CA ALA A 70 19.63 3.66 6.84
C ALA A 70 20.10 5.05 6.41
N THR A 71 19.46 5.64 5.38
CA THR A 71 19.85 6.94 4.81
C THR A 71 19.60 8.12 5.74
N LYS A 72 18.81 7.93 6.81
CA LYS A 72 18.49 8.97 7.79
C LYS A 72 19.55 9.15 8.88
N PHE A 73 20.47 8.19 9.01
CA PHE A 73 21.51 8.23 10.03
C PHE A 73 22.73 9.00 9.56
N SER A 74 23.41 9.61 10.52
CA SER A 74 24.71 10.25 10.30
C SER A 74 25.69 9.79 11.37
N GLU A 75 26.99 9.80 11.07
CA GLU A 75 28.03 9.39 12.02
C GLU A 75 28.01 10.24 13.31
N THR A 76 27.79 11.55 13.17
CA THR A 76 27.86 12.52 14.29
C THR A 76 26.52 12.75 14.99
N GLY A 77 25.40 12.29 14.42
CA GLY A 77 24.06 12.57 14.93
C GLY A 77 23.64 14.06 14.89
N TYR A 78 24.46 14.94 14.28
CA TYR A 78 24.25 16.39 14.30
C TYR A 78 23.45 16.92 13.09
N VAL A 79 23.54 16.24 11.94
CA VAL A 79 22.85 16.60 10.68
C VAL A 79 21.93 15.45 10.21
N GLY A 80 21.76 14.41 11.03
CA GLY A 80 20.89 13.25 10.81
C GLY A 80 20.60 12.54 12.14
N GLY A 81 19.73 11.52 12.14
CA GLY A 81 19.38 10.79 13.36
C GLY A 81 20.55 9.99 13.93
N ASP A 82 20.50 9.72 15.23
CA ASP A 82 21.40 8.80 15.92
C ASP A 82 20.88 7.36 15.73
N VAL A 83 21.77 6.39 15.52
CA VAL A 83 21.39 4.97 15.38
C VAL A 83 20.78 4.42 16.67
N GLU A 84 21.16 4.97 17.83
CA GLU A 84 20.59 4.58 19.13
C GLU A 84 19.10 4.94 19.24
N ASP A 85 18.61 5.93 18.47
CA ASP A 85 17.21 6.33 18.47
C ASP A 85 16.28 5.21 18.01
N ILE A 86 16.77 4.27 17.18
CA ILE A 86 15.99 3.10 16.76
C ILE A 86 15.66 2.21 17.97
N VAL A 87 16.61 2.06 18.89
CA VAL A 87 16.42 1.27 20.12
C VAL A 87 15.45 1.98 21.05
N ARG A 88 15.52 3.31 21.16
CA ARG A 88 14.56 4.12 21.94
C ARG A 88 13.15 4.03 21.36
N GLU A 89 13.00 4.07 20.04
CA GLU A 89 11.71 3.86 19.38
C GLU A 89 11.18 2.43 19.63
N LEU A 90 12.05 1.43 19.77
CA LEU A 90 11.63 0.06 20.09
C LEU A 90 11.04 -0.03 21.51
N VAL A 91 11.64 0.67 22.47
CA VAL A 91 11.09 0.84 23.82
C VAL A 91 9.74 1.54 23.77
N ARG A 92 9.59 2.60 22.96
CA ARG A 92 8.31 3.28 22.77
C ARG A 92 7.24 2.37 22.18
N ARG A 93 7.60 1.52 21.22
CA ARG A 93 6.71 0.50 20.63
C ARG A 93 6.34 -0.63 21.60
N ALA A 94 7.11 -0.80 22.66
CA ALA A 94 6.81 -1.70 23.76
C ALA A 94 6.07 -1.00 24.92
N ASP A 95 5.51 0.20 24.70
CA ASP A 95 4.82 1.01 25.70
C ASP A 95 5.69 1.32 26.94
N GLY A 96 7.01 1.44 26.74
CA GLY A 96 7.98 1.67 27.81
C GLY A 96 8.46 0.40 28.53
N ASP A 97 7.97 -0.78 28.13
CA ASP A 97 8.43 -2.06 28.69
C ASP A 97 9.80 -2.46 28.11
N ILE A 98 10.84 -2.21 28.89
CA ILE A 98 12.23 -2.53 28.51
C ILE A 98 12.43 -4.03 28.35
N ALA A 99 11.84 -4.85 29.21
CA ALA A 99 12.00 -6.30 29.14
C ALA A 99 11.42 -6.84 27.82
N ARG A 100 10.25 -6.34 27.40
CA ARG A 100 9.68 -6.70 26.10
C ARG A 100 10.49 -6.15 24.93
N ALA A 101 10.97 -4.92 25.02
CA ALA A 101 11.76 -4.28 23.96
C ALA A 101 13.08 -5.03 23.68
N GLN A 102 13.70 -5.63 24.69
CA GLN A 102 14.93 -6.43 24.54
C GLN A 102 14.79 -7.64 23.62
N TYR A 103 13.57 -8.09 23.34
CA TYR A 103 13.26 -9.23 22.47
C TYR A 103 12.60 -8.81 21.14
N GLY A 104 12.61 -7.51 20.85
CA GLY A 104 12.04 -6.96 19.62
C GLY A 104 12.91 -7.18 18.38
N ILE A 105 12.35 -6.75 17.25
CA ILE A 105 12.99 -6.80 15.94
C ILE A 105 13.23 -5.37 15.44
N ILE A 106 14.47 -5.07 15.07
CA ILE A 106 14.84 -3.83 14.39
C ILE A 106 15.05 -4.14 12.90
N TYR A 107 14.22 -3.54 12.05
CA TYR A 107 14.35 -3.60 10.60
C TYR A 107 14.96 -2.33 10.04
N ILE A 108 16.07 -2.44 9.30
CA ILE A 108 16.76 -1.30 8.67
C ILE A 108 16.69 -1.46 7.15
N ASP A 109 15.94 -0.57 6.50
CA ASP A 109 15.82 -0.51 5.03
C ASP A 109 16.98 0.29 4.40
N GLU A 110 17.17 0.12 3.09
CA GLU A 110 18.16 0.85 2.29
C GLU A 110 19.62 0.77 2.80
N ILE A 111 19.99 -0.34 3.44
CA ILE A 111 21.35 -0.53 3.97
C ILE A 111 22.42 -0.51 2.86
N ASP A 112 22.05 -0.87 1.63
CA ASP A 112 22.91 -0.83 0.45
C ASP A 112 23.42 0.59 0.14
N LYS A 113 22.73 1.63 0.59
CA LYS A 113 23.14 3.02 0.40
C LYS A 113 24.27 3.46 1.32
N LEU A 114 24.59 2.68 2.36
CA LEU A 114 25.73 2.95 3.25
C LEU A 114 27.05 2.39 2.71
N ALA A 115 27.00 1.54 1.68
CA ALA A 115 28.20 0.96 1.08
C ALA A 115 29.01 2.06 0.37
N SER A 116 30.32 2.10 0.63
CA SER A 116 31.21 3.08 -0.02
C SER A 116 31.28 2.81 -1.52
N ALA A 117 31.15 3.85 -2.35
CA ALA A 117 31.33 3.70 -3.79
C ALA A 117 32.75 3.22 -4.13
N PRO A 118 32.92 2.18 -4.98
CA PRO A 118 34.24 1.60 -5.28
C PRO A 118 35.28 2.58 -5.85
N ASN A 119 34.84 3.70 -6.43
CA ASN A 119 35.67 4.67 -7.15
C ASN A 119 35.53 6.13 -6.66
N ALA A 120 34.94 6.37 -5.48
CA ALA A 120 34.91 7.71 -4.92
C ALA A 120 36.28 8.05 -4.32
N SER A 121 37.05 8.90 -5.00
CA SER A 121 38.36 9.41 -4.57
C SER A 121 38.31 10.35 -3.34
N GLY A 122 37.22 10.32 -2.58
CA GLY A 122 37.09 10.96 -1.27
C GLY A 122 36.74 9.89 -0.24
N ARG A 123 37.36 9.95 0.95
CA ARG A 123 36.95 9.09 2.07
C ARG A 123 35.48 9.36 2.34
N ASP A 124 34.61 8.41 2.04
CA ASP A 124 33.19 8.49 2.36
C ASP A 124 33.01 8.18 3.85
N VAL A 125 33.34 9.18 4.68
CA VAL A 125 33.42 9.02 6.15
C VAL A 125 32.03 8.74 6.74
N SER A 126 30.98 9.31 6.13
CA SER A 126 29.61 9.24 6.64
C SER A 126 29.04 7.82 6.62
N GLY A 127 29.12 7.10 5.49
CA GLY A 127 28.54 5.76 5.35
C GLY A 127 29.25 4.72 6.25
N ARG A 128 30.58 4.77 6.32
CA ARG A 128 31.38 3.88 7.17
C ARG A 128 31.17 4.15 8.67
N GLY A 129 31.06 5.43 9.04
CA GLY A 129 30.74 5.84 10.41
C GLY A 129 29.40 5.26 10.89
N VAL A 130 28.37 5.34 10.04
CA VAL A 130 27.05 4.74 10.34
C VAL A 130 27.14 3.21 10.45
N GLN A 131 27.84 2.53 9.53
CA GLN A 131 28.05 1.07 9.62
C GLN A 131 28.71 0.68 10.95
N THR A 132 29.71 1.45 11.39
CA THR A 132 30.43 1.22 12.66
C THR A 132 29.53 1.42 13.87
N ASN A 133 28.66 2.43 13.85
CA ASN A 133 27.73 2.67 14.95
C ASN A 133 26.62 1.60 15.00
N LEU A 134 26.12 1.15 13.85
CA LEU A 134 25.18 0.01 13.78
C LEU A 134 25.82 -1.29 14.28
N LEU A 135 27.11 -1.51 13.96
CA LEU A 135 27.84 -2.69 14.42
C LEU A 135 27.84 -2.81 15.95
N LYS A 136 28.08 -1.71 16.68
CA LYS A 136 28.04 -1.68 18.15
C LYS A 136 26.70 -2.20 18.69
N LEU A 137 25.59 -1.75 18.10
CA LEU A 137 24.25 -2.20 18.46
C LEU A 137 24.03 -3.70 18.18
N MET A 138 24.66 -4.24 17.14
CA MET A 138 24.57 -5.65 16.75
C MET A 138 25.49 -6.60 17.54
N GLU A 139 26.37 -6.11 18.40
CA GLU A 139 27.23 -6.98 19.23
C GLU A 139 26.54 -7.26 20.57
N GLU A 140 26.62 -6.33 21.50
CA GLU A 140 25.89 -6.28 22.77
C GLU A 140 26.23 -4.92 23.38
N THR A 141 25.28 -3.98 23.37
CA THR A 141 25.49 -2.63 23.92
C THR A 141 24.37 -2.29 24.88
N GLU A 142 24.71 -1.59 25.96
CA GLU A 142 23.75 -0.95 26.86
C GLU A 142 23.42 0.44 26.32
N VAL A 143 22.20 0.62 25.81
CA VAL A 143 21.72 1.90 25.29
C VAL A 143 20.82 2.56 26.34
N PRO A 144 20.98 3.86 26.64
CA PRO A 144 20.04 4.57 27.51
C PRO A 144 18.63 4.53 26.94
N ALA A 145 17.67 4.04 27.72
CA ALA A 145 16.28 3.86 27.29
C ALA A 145 15.52 5.19 27.07
N ARG A 146 16.11 6.31 27.51
CA ARG A 146 15.59 7.67 27.33
C ARG A 146 16.69 8.55 26.73
N SER A 147 16.31 9.46 25.83
CA SER A 147 17.25 10.45 25.32
C SER A 147 17.61 11.45 26.43
N PRO A 148 18.90 11.79 26.62
CA PRO A 148 19.32 12.84 27.55
C PRO A 148 18.72 14.21 27.22
N GLN A 149 18.31 14.44 25.97
CA GLN A 149 17.86 15.73 25.46
C GLN A 149 16.34 15.95 25.54
N ASP A 150 15.56 14.93 25.91
CA ASP A 150 14.11 15.05 26.00
C ASP A 150 13.70 15.61 27.38
N ILE A 151 13.32 16.90 27.39
CA ILE A 151 12.89 17.64 28.59
C ILE A 151 11.70 16.93 29.26
N SER A 152 10.81 16.30 28.49
CA SER A 152 9.67 15.56 29.03
C SER A 152 10.12 14.33 29.80
N ALA A 153 11.13 13.62 29.27
CA ALA A 153 11.71 12.44 29.92
C ALA A 153 12.51 12.82 31.19
N GLN A 154 13.15 13.99 31.21
CA GLN A 154 13.79 14.54 32.41
C GLN A 154 12.77 14.93 33.47
N ILE A 155 11.67 15.60 33.10
CA ILE A 155 10.58 15.95 34.03
C ILE A 155 9.93 14.69 34.61
N GLN A 156 9.67 13.67 33.77
CA GLN A 156 9.13 12.38 34.22
C GLN A 156 10.09 11.68 35.18
N ALA A 157 11.40 11.66 34.87
CA ALA A 157 12.42 11.10 35.77
C ALA A 157 12.49 11.86 37.11
N MET A 158 12.32 13.17 37.10
CA MET A 158 12.31 14.01 38.31
C MET A 158 11.06 13.76 39.16
N MET A 159 9.88 13.58 38.52
CA MET A 159 8.63 13.22 39.19
C MET A 159 8.64 11.81 39.79
N ASP A 160 9.19 10.83 39.05
CA ASP A 160 9.34 9.44 39.53
C ASP A 160 10.29 9.38 40.76
N MET A 161 11.31 10.25 40.78
CA MET A 161 12.23 10.40 41.92
C MET A 161 11.54 10.98 43.17
N GLN A 162 10.65 11.97 43.00
CA GLN A 162 9.87 12.54 44.10
C GLN A 162 8.83 11.58 44.69
N ARG A 163 8.34 10.62 43.90
CA ARG A 163 7.33 9.65 44.35
C ARG A 163 7.90 8.37 44.98
N GLY A 164 9.22 8.29 45.17
CA GLY A 164 9.86 7.12 45.80
C GLY A 164 9.79 5.84 44.97
N GLY A 165 9.52 5.95 43.66
CA GLY A 165 9.45 4.80 42.76
C GLY A 165 10.82 4.15 42.55
N LYS A 166 10.88 2.82 42.53
CA LYS A 166 12.07 2.08 42.11
C LYS A 166 12.49 2.59 40.71
N LYS A 167 13.76 2.97 40.54
CA LYS A 167 14.34 3.23 39.21
C LYS A 167 14.04 2.01 38.34
N GLY A 168 13.17 2.18 37.33
CA GLY A 168 13.13 1.24 36.21
C GLY A 168 14.54 1.16 35.58
N PRO A 169 14.87 0.09 34.87
CA PRO A 169 16.15 -0.01 34.17
C PRO A 169 16.36 1.26 33.33
N SER A 170 17.47 1.96 33.52
CA SER A 170 17.77 3.18 32.75
C SER A 170 18.34 2.86 31.36
N THR A 171 18.67 1.59 31.12
CA THR A 171 19.32 1.11 29.92
C THR A 171 18.62 -0.14 29.38
N ILE A 172 18.76 -0.33 28.08
CA ILE A 172 18.29 -1.49 27.34
C ILE A 172 19.50 -2.17 26.70
N ASN A 173 19.65 -3.46 27.00
CA ASN A 173 20.67 -4.32 26.42
C ASN A 173 20.24 -4.83 25.03
N THR A 174 21.09 -4.69 24.01
CA THR A 174 20.78 -5.10 22.62
C THR A 174 21.13 -6.55 22.27
N LYS A 175 21.56 -7.37 23.24
CA LYS A 175 21.99 -8.77 23.02
C LYS A 175 20.91 -9.63 22.35
N HIS A 176 19.65 -9.44 22.71
CA HIS A 176 18.52 -10.25 22.23
C HIS A 176 17.63 -9.53 21.22
N ILE A 177 17.99 -8.32 20.80
CA ILE A 177 17.29 -7.62 19.74
C ILE A 177 17.75 -8.21 18.40
N LEU A 178 16.82 -8.70 17.60
CA LEU A 178 17.12 -9.22 16.27
C LEU A 178 17.23 -8.07 15.27
N PHE A 179 18.37 -7.98 14.59
CA PHE A 179 18.55 -7.02 13.50
C PHE A 179 18.26 -7.69 12.15
N VAL A 180 17.42 -7.03 11.36
CA VAL A 180 17.10 -7.43 10.00
C VAL A 180 17.38 -6.23 9.09
N VAL A 181 18.42 -6.31 8.27
CA VAL A 181 18.76 -5.24 7.33
C VAL A 181 18.28 -5.63 5.93
N SER A 182 17.95 -4.66 5.10
CA SER A 182 17.53 -4.93 3.73
C SER A 182 18.00 -3.88 2.75
N GLY A 183 18.15 -4.27 1.49
CA GLY A 183 18.54 -3.38 0.40
C GLY A 183 18.15 -3.93 -0.96
N ALA A 184 18.26 -3.08 -1.98
CA ALA A 184 18.11 -3.51 -3.38
C ALA A 184 19.39 -4.18 -3.91
N PHE A 185 20.55 -3.66 -3.48
CA PHE A 185 21.89 -4.14 -3.87
C PHE A 185 22.11 -4.11 -5.39
N ASP A 186 21.72 -3.00 -6.03
CA ASP A 186 21.87 -2.80 -7.46
C ASP A 186 23.34 -2.92 -7.87
N GLY A 187 23.66 -3.91 -8.72
CA GLY A 187 25.03 -4.17 -9.19
C GLY A 187 25.81 -5.21 -8.39
N LEU A 188 25.30 -5.68 -7.24
CA LEU A 188 25.90 -6.81 -6.52
C LEU A 188 25.89 -8.08 -7.39
N ASP A 189 24.84 -8.29 -8.18
CA ASP A 189 24.72 -9.38 -9.14
C ASP A 189 25.89 -9.39 -10.15
N LYS A 190 26.39 -8.22 -10.57
CA LYS A 190 27.54 -8.10 -11.47
C LYS A 190 28.83 -8.54 -10.82
N ILE A 191 29.03 -8.19 -9.54
CA ILE A 191 30.20 -8.59 -8.74
C ILE A 191 30.21 -10.11 -8.58
N VAL A 192 29.08 -10.69 -8.16
CA VAL A 192 28.92 -12.14 -8.00
C VAL A 192 29.14 -12.87 -9.33
N ARG A 193 28.54 -12.39 -10.43
CA ARG A 193 28.75 -12.97 -11.78
C ARG A 193 30.22 -12.95 -12.19
N LYS A 194 30.93 -11.84 -11.94
CA LYS A 194 32.36 -11.71 -12.25
C LYS A 194 33.16 -12.77 -11.51
N ARG A 195 32.94 -12.93 -10.20
CA ARG A 195 33.60 -13.95 -9.38
C ARG A 195 33.30 -15.37 -9.86
N LEU A 196 32.03 -15.70 -10.12
CA LEU A 196 31.63 -17.03 -10.60
C LEU A 196 32.28 -17.36 -11.96
N ARG A 197 32.38 -16.38 -12.86
CA ARG A 197 33.06 -16.53 -14.16
C ARG A 197 34.56 -16.77 -13.99
N GLU A 198 35.23 -15.98 -13.16
CA GLU A 198 36.67 -16.12 -12.87
C GLU A 198 37.00 -17.51 -12.29
N ALA A 199 36.12 -18.06 -11.44
CA ALA A 199 36.27 -19.41 -10.90
C ALA A 199 36.12 -20.52 -11.96
N THR A 200 35.42 -20.27 -13.07
CA THR A 200 35.12 -21.29 -14.10
C THR A 200 36.20 -21.35 -15.21
N ILE A 201 37.16 -20.43 -15.25
CA ILE A 201 38.23 -20.40 -16.27
C ILE A 201 39.20 -21.60 -16.13
N GLY A 202 39.22 -22.26 -14.97
CA GLY A 202 39.92 -23.54 -14.77
C GLY A 202 39.01 -24.74 -15.05
N PHE A 203 39.33 -25.52 -16.08
CA PHE A 203 38.66 -26.77 -16.53
C PHE A 203 37.33 -26.61 -17.29
N GLY A 204 37.41 -26.58 -18.63
CA GLY A 204 36.35 -27.09 -19.52
C GLY A 204 34.96 -26.45 -19.42
N ALA A 205 34.87 -25.15 -19.18
CA ALA A 205 33.61 -24.44 -18.96
C ALA A 205 32.67 -24.46 -20.19
N LYS A 206 31.49 -25.07 -20.04
CA LYS A 206 30.35 -24.81 -20.94
C LYS A 206 29.88 -23.36 -20.75
N PRO A 207 29.46 -22.66 -21.81
CA PRO A 207 28.87 -21.34 -21.67
C PRO A 207 27.64 -21.44 -20.77
N GLN A 208 27.68 -20.83 -19.59
CA GLN A 208 26.50 -20.71 -18.73
C GLN A 208 25.49 -19.78 -19.39
N THR A 209 24.26 -20.28 -19.52
CA THR A 209 23.06 -19.49 -19.82
C THR A 209 22.99 -18.28 -18.91
N GLN A 210 22.44 -17.15 -19.38
CA GLN A 210 22.24 -15.96 -18.53
C GLN A 210 21.35 -16.33 -17.34
N ALA A 211 21.97 -16.63 -16.20
CA ALA A 211 21.24 -16.88 -14.96
C ALA A 211 20.51 -15.60 -14.54
N ASP A 212 19.30 -15.74 -14.01
CA ASP A 212 18.51 -14.62 -13.50
C ASP A 212 19.25 -13.90 -12.37
N ALA A 213 19.08 -12.58 -12.25
CA ALA A 213 19.77 -11.80 -11.22
C ALA A 213 19.49 -12.32 -9.81
N ALA A 214 18.26 -12.78 -9.55
CA ALA A 214 17.87 -13.35 -8.26
C ALA A 214 18.60 -14.66 -7.95
N SER A 215 18.78 -15.56 -8.93
CA SER A 215 19.54 -16.80 -8.71
C SER A 215 21.00 -16.50 -8.42
N VAL A 216 21.58 -15.50 -9.10
CA VAL A 216 22.96 -15.06 -8.85
C VAL A 216 23.12 -14.51 -7.43
N LEU A 217 22.17 -13.70 -6.95
CA LEU A 217 22.23 -13.16 -5.59
C LEU A 217 22.18 -14.25 -4.51
N GLY A 218 21.61 -15.42 -4.81
CA GLY A 218 21.63 -16.59 -3.93
C GLY A 218 23.04 -17.12 -3.65
N ASP A 219 23.97 -16.92 -4.58
CA ASP A 219 25.37 -17.35 -4.46
C ASP A 219 26.27 -16.27 -3.83
N ALA A 220 25.71 -15.16 -3.34
CA ALA A 220 26.48 -14.06 -2.77
C ALA A 220 27.29 -14.52 -1.53
N GLN A 221 28.58 -14.21 -1.52
CA GLN A 221 29.54 -14.47 -0.46
C GLN A 221 29.96 -13.18 0.23
N THR A 222 30.57 -13.28 1.41
CA THR A 222 31.04 -12.12 2.20
C THR A 222 31.95 -11.21 1.39
N ARG A 223 32.85 -11.80 0.58
CA ARG A 223 33.75 -11.05 -0.30
C ARG A 223 33.01 -10.15 -1.28
N ASP A 224 31.86 -10.56 -1.81
CA ASP A 224 31.14 -9.73 -2.78
C ASP A 224 30.54 -8.48 -2.11
N PHE A 225 30.10 -8.58 -0.86
CA PHE A 225 29.62 -7.43 -0.10
C PHE A 225 30.76 -6.46 0.25
N ILE A 226 31.95 -6.99 0.54
CA ILE A 226 33.15 -6.17 0.76
C ILE A 226 33.53 -5.45 -0.55
N ASP A 227 33.58 -6.18 -1.66
CA ASP A 227 33.84 -5.62 -3.00
C ASP A 227 32.73 -4.61 -3.42
N PHE A 228 31.51 -4.77 -2.91
CA PHE A 228 30.40 -3.83 -3.08
C PHE A 228 30.55 -2.55 -2.23
N GLY A 229 31.32 -2.59 -1.13
CA GLY A 229 31.64 -1.41 -0.32
C GLY A 229 31.26 -1.49 1.17
N PHE A 230 30.92 -2.66 1.70
CA PHE A 230 30.67 -2.85 3.14
C PHE A 230 31.94 -3.17 3.93
N GLU A 231 31.96 -2.78 5.21
CA GLU A 231 33.03 -3.19 6.12
C GLU A 231 32.93 -4.70 6.44
N PRO A 232 34.06 -5.44 6.44
CA PRO A 232 34.08 -6.88 6.73
C PRO A 232 33.43 -7.25 8.06
N GLU A 233 33.65 -6.45 9.10
CA GLU A 233 33.12 -6.63 10.45
C GLU A 233 31.59 -6.52 10.46
N PHE A 234 31.04 -5.56 9.70
CA PHE A 234 29.60 -5.34 9.58
C PHE A 234 28.90 -6.54 8.92
N ILE A 235 29.41 -7.00 7.77
CA ILE A 235 28.84 -8.19 7.08
C ILE A 235 29.06 -9.47 7.88
N GLY A 236 30.16 -9.56 8.65
CA GLY A 236 30.40 -10.67 9.58
C GLY A 236 29.31 -10.85 10.63
N ARG A 237 28.57 -9.78 10.98
CA ARG A 237 27.40 -9.85 11.89
C ARG A 237 26.08 -10.19 11.21
N LEU A 238 26.06 -10.38 9.88
CA LEU A 238 24.88 -10.70 9.06
C LEU A 238 25.04 -12.07 8.36
N PRO A 239 25.14 -13.19 9.13
CA PRO A 239 25.39 -14.51 8.56
C PRO A 239 24.21 -15.07 7.76
N VAL A 240 22.98 -14.68 8.09
CA VAL A 240 21.77 -15.21 7.43
C VAL A 240 21.41 -14.32 6.25
N ARG A 241 21.57 -14.86 5.03
CA ARG A 241 21.24 -14.17 3.79
C ARG A 241 19.93 -14.68 3.23
N VAL A 242 19.03 -13.75 2.93
CA VAL A 242 17.71 -14.06 2.39
C VAL A 242 17.53 -13.31 1.08
N VAL A 243 17.27 -14.03 -0.01
CA VAL A 243 17.02 -13.42 -1.32
C VAL A 243 15.52 -13.43 -1.60
N CYS A 244 14.96 -12.24 -1.84
CA CYS A 244 13.61 -12.06 -2.33
C CYS A 244 13.62 -11.93 -3.86
N GLN A 245 12.77 -12.72 -4.51
CA GLN A 245 12.66 -12.80 -5.95
C GLN A 245 11.83 -11.62 -6.51
N PRO A 246 12.10 -11.17 -7.75
CA PRO A 246 11.22 -10.27 -8.48
C PRO A 246 9.81 -10.84 -8.60
N LEU A 247 8.80 -9.96 -8.72
CA LEU A 247 7.41 -10.36 -8.89
C LEU A 247 7.08 -10.47 -10.38
N SER A 248 6.46 -11.59 -10.78
CA SER A 248 5.86 -11.74 -12.11
C SER A 248 4.51 -11.04 -12.20
N VAL A 249 3.96 -10.91 -13.41
CA VAL A 249 2.62 -10.36 -13.63
C VAL A 249 1.55 -11.19 -12.91
N ASP A 250 1.68 -12.53 -12.93
CA ASP A 250 0.76 -13.40 -12.20
C ASP A 250 0.86 -13.18 -10.69
N ASP A 251 2.05 -12.95 -10.14
CA ASP A 251 2.22 -12.65 -8.72
C ASP A 251 1.56 -11.32 -8.34
N LEU A 252 1.72 -10.28 -9.16
CA LEU A 252 1.07 -8.99 -8.98
C LEU A 252 -0.46 -9.11 -9.04
N TYR A 253 -0.98 -9.91 -9.96
CA TYR A 253 -2.41 -10.22 -10.04
C TYR A 253 -2.90 -10.95 -8.78
N HIS A 254 -2.15 -11.94 -8.29
CA HIS A 254 -2.50 -12.63 -7.04
C HIS A 254 -2.45 -11.69 -5.83
N ILE A 255 -1.49 -10.77 -5.77
CA ILE A 255 -1.41 -9.75 -4.71
C ILE A 255 -2.66 -8.85 -4.74
N LEU A 256 -3.09 -8.38 -5.91
CA LEU A 256 -4.33 -7.59 -6.05
C LEU A 256 -5.57 -8.35 -5.59
N LYS A 257 -5.66 -9.64 -5.92
CA LYS A 257 -6.87 -10.44 -5.69
C LYS A 257 -6.99 -11.00 -4.27
N THR A 258 -5.88 -11.46 -3.68
CA THR A 258 -5.93 -12.37 -2.52
C THR A 258 -5.31 -11.82 -1.23
N SER A 259 -4.61 -10.69 -1.28
CA SER A 259 -4.00 -10.13 -0.06
C SER A 259 -5.06 -9.60 0.92
N GLU A 260 -4.86 -9.81 2.22
CA GLU A 260 -5.84 -9.42 3.26
C GLU A 260 -6.14 -7.92 3.26
N GLY A 261 -5.12 -7.10 2.98
CA GLY A 261 -5.23 -5.66 2.73
C GLY A 261 -5.09 -5.33 1.25
N SER A 262 -5.80 -6.04 0.37
CA SER A 262 -5.68 -5.79 -1.06
C SER A 262 -6.08 -4.37 -1.43
N ILE A 263 -5.30 -3.79 -2.35
CA ILE A 263 -5.56 -2.47 -2.93
C ILE A 263 -6.99 -2.41 -3.48
N ILE A 264 -7.47 -3.52 -4.05
CA ILE A 264 -8.83 -3.64 -4.59
C ILE A 264 -9.89 -3.40 -3.51
N ARG A 265 -9.77 -4.04 -2.33
CA ARG A 265 -10.71 -3.81 -1.22
C ARG A 265 -10.71 -2.36 -0.75
N GLN A 266 -9.55 -1.70 -0.77
CA GLN A 266 -9.46 -0.28 -0.45
C GLN A 266 -10.25 0.57 -1.47
N TYR A 267 -10.09 0.32 -2.77
CA TYR A 267 -10.86 1.04 -3.79
C TYR A 267 -12.36 0.72 -3.72
N GLU A 268 -12.75 -0.53 -3.44
CA GLU A 268 -14.14 -0.91 -3.20
C GLU A 268 -14.75 -0.10 -2.05
N GLN A 269 -14.03 0.04 -0.93
CA GLN A 269 -14.45 0.86 0.22
C GLN A 269 -14.51 2.36 -0.11
N ASP A 270 -13.52 2.88 -0.85
CA ASP A 270 -13.48 4.28 -1.26
C ASP A 270 -14.70 4.65 -2.13
N PHE A 271 -15.06 3.81 -3.10
CA PHE A 271 -16.27 4.02 -3.91
C PHE A 271 -17.55 3.82 -3.11
N ALA A 272 -17.58 2.83 -2.21
CA ALA A 272 -18.74 2.59 -1.35
C ALA A 272 -19.04 3.79 -0.43
N ALA A 273 -18.02 4.55 -0.02
CA ALA A 273 -18.20 5.80 0.74
C ALA A 273 -18.97 6.88 -0.05
N TYR A 274 -18.92 6.85 -1.38
CA TYR A 274 -19.74 7.68 -2.27
C TYR A 274 -21.09 7.03 -2.64
N GLY A 275 -21.40 5.85 -2.08
CA GLY A 275 -22.58 5.07 -2.43
C GLY A 275 -22.50 4.45 -3.83
N ILE A 276 -21.28 4.12 -4.30
CA ILE A 276 -21.02 3.52 -5.61
C ILE A 276 -20.39 2.13 -5.40
N GLU A 277 -20.96 1.11 -6.02
CA GLU A 277 -20.41 -0.25 -6.06
C GLU A 277 -19.45 -0.41 -7.25
N VAL A 278 -18.18 -0.70 -6.99
CA VAL A 278 -17.23 -1.05 -8.04
C VAL A 278 -16.96 -2.55 -8.03
N LEU A 279 -17.01 -3.18 -9.21
CA LEU A 279 -16.70 -4.59 -9.38
C LEU A 279 -15.47 -4.74 -10.26
N PHE A 280 -14.47 -5.49 -9.83
CA PHE A 280 -13.27 -5.72 -10.63
C PHE A 280 -13.37 -7.06 -11.35
N HIS A 281 -13.45 -7.02 -12.68
CA HIS A 281 -13.43 -8.23 -13.49
C HIS A 281 -12.00 -8.78 -13.59
N GLU A 282 -11.90 -10.10 -13.79
CA GLU A 282 -10.62 -10.84 -13.80
C GLU A 282 -9.62 -10.30 -14.83
N ASP A 283 -10.11 -9.91 -16.00
CA ASP A 283 -9.29 -9.34 -17.07
C ASP A 283 -8.79 -7.92 -16.75
N GLY A 284 -9.60 -7.11 -16.05
CA GLY A 284 -9.25 -5.80 -15.54
C GLY A 284 -8.15 -5.90 -14.49
N LEU A 285 -8.29 -6.83 -13.54
CA LEU A 285 -7.26 -7.11 -12.54
C LEU A 285 -5.94 -7.54 -13.19
N ARG A 286 -5.99 -8.47 -14.15
CA ARG A 286 -4.81 -8.88 -14.92
C ARG A 286 -4.20 -7.71 -15.67
N ARG A 287 -5.01 -6.84 -16.29
CA ARG A 287 -4.50 -5.68 -17.03
C ARG A 287 -3.83 -4.65 -16.11
N ILE A 288 -4.35 -4.44 -14.90
CA ILE A 288 -3.70 -3.60 -13.88
C ILE A 288 -2.33 -4.21 -13.50
N ALA A 289 -2.26 -5.53 -13.30
CA ALA A 289 -1.02 -6.22 -12.99
C ALA A 289 0.02 -6.13 -14.12
N GLU A 290 -0.40 -6.30 -15.38
CA GLU A 290 0.46 -6.12 -16.57
C GLU A 290 1.07 -4.71 -16.58
N ARG A 291 0.23 -3.67 -16.46
CA ARG A 291 0.69 -2.27 -16.42
C ARG A 291 1.61 -1.99 -15.24
N ALA A 292 1.34 -2.57 -14.07
CA ALA A 292 2.22 -2.39 -12.90
C ALA A 292 3.58 -3.07 -13.09
N GLY A 293 3.63 -4.21 -13.79
CA GLY A 293 4.87 -4.87 -14.17
C GLY A 293 5.74 -4.01 -15.09
N GLU A 294 5.13 -3.26 -16.01
CA GLU A 294 5.80 -2.32 -16.91
C GLU A 294 6.48 -1.15 -16.14
N GLU A 295 5.91 -0.72 -15.01
CA GLU A 295 6.44 0.36 -14.16
C GLU A 295 7.72 -0.06 -13.39
N LYS A 296 8.09 -1.34 -13.35
CA LYS A 296 9.30 -1.89 -12.70
C LYS A 296 9.51 -1.46 -11.23
N THR A 297 8.43 -1.18 -10.50
CA THR A 297 8.45 -0.79 -9.08
C THR A 297 7.90 -1.87 -8.13
N GLY A 298 7.68 -3.09 -8.66
CA GLY A 298 7.09 -4.22 -7.93
C GLY A 298 5.64 -3.95 -7.52
N ALA A 299 5.22 -4.50 -6.38
CA ALA A 299 3.83 -4.36 -5.90
C ALA A 299 3.44 -2.89 -5.60
N ARG A 300 4.41 -1.98 -5.40
CA ARG A 300 4.12 -0.55 -5.23
C ARG A 300 3.50 0.08 -6.48
N GLY A 301 3.84 -0.45 -7.67
CA GLY A 301 3.30 0.02 -8.94
C GLY A 301 1.80 -0.22 -9.09
N LEU A 302 1.24 -1.22 -8.39
CA LEU A 302 -0.19 -1.53 -8.43
C LEU A 302 -1.05 -0.34 -7.99
N MET A 303 -0.65 0.34 -6.90
CA MET A 303 -1.34 1.52 -6.40
C MET A 303 -1.28 2.67 -7.41
N THR A 304 -0.10 2.91 -7.99
CA THR A 304 0.09 3.95 -9.02
C THR A 304 -0.82 3.73 -10.23
N VAL A 305 -0.94 2.48 -10.69
CA VAL A 305 -1.80 2.13 -11.83
C VAL A 305 -3.28 2.30 -11.46
N CYS A 306 -3.72 1.79 -10.31
CA CYS A 306 -5.10 1.95 -9.85
C CYS A 306 -5.49 3.44 -9.73
N GLU A 307 -4.63 4.26 -9.14
CA GLU A 307 -4.89 5.70 -8.98
C GLU A 307 -5.00 6.39 -10.33
N ARG A 308 -4.08 6.12 -11.26
CA ARG A 308 -4.12 6.68 -12.61
C ARG A 308 -5.40 6.29 -13.37
N VAL A 309 -5.91 5.08 -13.17
CA VAL A 309 -7.10 4.57 -13.87
C VAL A 309 -8.40 5.10 -13.24
N LEU A 310 -8.48 5.14 -11.92
CA LEU A 310 -9.74 5.34 -11.19
C LEU A 310 -9.94 6.76 -10.64
N ARG A 311 -8.93 7.63 -10.64
CA ARG A 311 -9.02 8.99 -10.10
C ARG A 311 -10.17 9.79 -10.71
N ASP A 312 -10.27 9.80 -12.03
CA ASP A 312 -11.28 10.61 -12.72
C ASP A 312 -12.70 10.04 -12.47
N PHE A 313 -12.83 8.73 -12.27
CA PHE A 313 -14.07 8.09 -11.85
C PHE A 313 -14.46 8.50 -10.42
N LYS A 314 -13.48 8.57 -9.50
CA LYS A 314 -13.72 9.08 -8.13
C LYS A 314 -14.14 10.55 -8.12
N PHE A 315 -13.74 11.34 -9.10
CA PHE A 315 -14.12 12.75 -9.22
C PHE A 315 -15.51 12.94 -9.83
N GLU A 316 -15.79 12.31 -10.97
CA GLU A 316 -17.02 12.54 -11.73
C GLU A 316 -18.23 11.77 -11.18
N LEU A 317 -18.06 10.48 -10.85
CA LEU A 317 -19.19 9.61 -10.52
C LEU A 317 -20.00 10.04 -9.29
N PRO A 318 -19.41 10.57 -8.20
CA PRO A 318 -20.20 11.02 -7.05
C PRO A 318 -21.23 12.12 -7.37
N SER A 319 -21.02 12.86 -8.46
CA SER A 319 -21.94 13.90 -8.93
C SER A 319 -23.01 13.37 -9.89
N THR A 320 -23.15 12.05 -10.02
CA THR A 320 -24.02 11.39 -11.00
C THR A 320 -24.95 10.38 -10.34
N LEU A 321 -25.92 9.87 -11.10
CA LEU A 321 -26.81 8.79 -10.63
C LEU A 321 -26.18 7.40 -10.73
N VAL A 322 -24.96 7.28 -11.24
CA VAL A 322 -24.25 6.00 -11.37
C VAL A 322 -24.07 5.41 -9.97
N LYS A 323 -24.64 4.22 -9.74
CA LYS A 323 -24.49 3.47 -8.48
C LYS A 323 -23.60 2.26 -8.58
N ARG A 324 -23.25 1.82 -9.78
CA ARG A 324 -22.38 0.66 -9.98
C ARG A 324 -21.60 0.74 -11.29
N PHE A 325 -20.40 0.18 -11.31
CA PHE A 325 -19.64 -0.02 -12.53
C PHE A 325 -18.65 -1.17 -12.43
N VAL A 326 -18.21 -1.68 -13.59
CA VAL A 326 -17.28 -2.81 -13.66
C VAL A 326 -15.95 -2.35 -14.27
N VAL A 327 -14.84 -2.70 -13.63
CA VAL A 327 -13.49 -2.47 -14.12
C VAL A 327 -13.06 -3.66 -14.97
N THR A 328 -13.10 -3.50 -16.29
CA THR A 328 -12.65 -4.49 -17.28
C THR A 328 -11.29 -4.12 -17.88
N ARG A 329 -10.74 -4.99 -18.74
CA ARG A 329 -9.52 -4.70 -19.50
C ARG A 329 -9.64 -3.42 -20.32
N GLU A 330 -10.75 -3.22 -21.02
CA GLU A 330 -11.00 -2.05 -21.88
C GLU A 330 -11.03 -0.75 -21.07
N LEU A 331 -11.68 -0.76 -19.90
CA LEU A 331 -11.73 0.40 -19.01
C LEU A 331 -10.34 0.75 -18.50
N VAL A 332 -9.56 -0.24 -18.07
CA VAL A 332 -8.16 -0.04 -17.67
C VAL A 332 -7.37 0.52 -18.84
N ASP A 333 -7.61 0.03 -20.06
CA ASP A 333 -6.86 0.49 -21.22
C ASP A 333 -7.18 1.92 -21.65
N ARG A 334 -8.45 2.31 -21.59
CA ARG A 334 -8.95 3.61 -22.02
C ARG A 334 -9.91 4.23 -20.97
N PRO A 335 -9.40 4.66 -19.81
CA PRO A 335 -10.23 5.10 -18.69
C PRO A 335 -11.14 6.28 -19.05
N ALA A 336 -10.60 7.29 -19.76
CA ALA A 336 -11.38 8.45 -20.18
C ALA A 336 -12.52 8.11 -21.16
N ALA A 337 -12.31 7.12 -22.04
CA ALA A 337 -13.36 6.67 -22.95
C ALA A 337 -14.44 5.86 -22.19
N GLY A 338 -14.01 4.98 -21.29
CA GLY A 338 -14.91 4.21 -20.44
C GLY A 338 -15.79 5.09 -19.54
N LEU A 339 -15.21 6.13 -18.94
CA LEU A 339 -15.96 7.11 -18.12
C LEU A 339 -17.00 7.86 -18.96
N LYS A 340 -16.63 8.36 -20.14
CA LYS A 340 -17.58 9.03 -21.04
C LYS A 340 -18.72 8.12 -21.47
N GLN A 341 -18.41 6.87 -21.82
CA GLN A 341 -19.43 5.88 -22.19
C GLN A 341 -20.39 5.63 -21.02
N LEU A 342 -19.86 5.41 -19.84
CA LEU A 342 -20.64 5.15 -18.64
C LEU A 342 -21.55 6.32 -18.28
N LEU A 343 -21.05 7.57 -18.37
CA LEU A 343 -21.88 8.76 -18.15
C LEU A 343 -22.98 8.91 -19.22
N ALA A 344 -22.67 8.60 -20.48
CA ALA A 344 -23.64 8.68 -21.57
C ALA A 344 -24.75 7.61 -21.44
N GLU A 345 -24.40 6.38 -21.06
CA GLU A 345 -25.35 5.30 -20.82
C GLU A 345 -26.33 5.68 -19.70
N HIS A 346 -25.84 6.20 -18.57
CA HIS A 346 -26.70 6.58 -17.46
C HIS A 346 -27.53 7.85 -17.71
N ALA A 347 -27.02 8.80 -18.50
CA ALA A 347 -27.82 9.96 -18.92
C ALA A 347 -29.02 9.54 -19.78
N ASN A 348 -28.86 8.50 -20.60
CA ASN A 348 -29.97 7.93 -21.38
C ASN A 348 -30.99 7.23 -20.46
N GLU A 349 -30.53 6.44 -19.49
CA GLU A 349 -31.40 5.79 -18.51
C GLU A 349 -32.18 6.82 -17.67
N GLU A 350 -31.52 7.88 -17.21
CA GLU A 350 -32.14 8.97 -16.45
C GLU A 350 -33.24 9.65 -17.27
N ARG A 351 -33.00 9.94 -18.54
CA ARG A 351 -34.02 10.49 -19.44
C ARG A 351 -35.22 9.58 -19.58
N VAL A 352 -35.02 8.26 -19.68
CA VAL A 352 -36.13 7.29 -19.76
C VAL A 352 -36.97 7.32 -18.49
N VAL A 353 -36.35 7.34 -17.30
CA VAL A 353 -37.06 7.44 -16.02
C VAL A 353 -37.81 8.77 -15.91
N MET A 354 -37.18 9.88 -16.30
CA MET A 354 -37.82 11.19 -16.29
C MET A 354 -39.03 11.27 -17.23
N ARG A 355 -38.97 10.64 -18.42
CA ARG A 355 -40.14 10.54 -19.31
C ARG A 355 -41.28 9.76 -18.65
N GLN A 356 -40.98 8.64 -18.01
CA GLN A 356 -42.00 7.87 -17.28
C GLN A 356 -42.68 8.73 -16.20
N LEU A 357 -41.94 9.54 -15.44
CA LEU A 357 -42.51 10.45 -14.45
C LEU A 357 -43.47 11.50 -15.05
N VAL A 358 -43.20 11.98 -16.27
CA VAL A 358 -44.12 12.87 -16.99
C VAL A 358 -45.42 12.14 -17.36
N HIS A 359 -45.32 10.92 -17.90
CA HIS A 359 -46.52 10.15 -18.26
C HIS A 359 -47.33 9.74 -17.01
N GLU A 360 -46.67 9.35 -15.92
CA GLU A 360 -47.33 9.07 -14.64
C GLU A 360 -48.07 10.28 -14.08
N TYR A 361 -47.56 11.49 -14.30
CA TYR A 361 -48.27 12.71 -13.94
C TYR A 361 -49.59 12.83 -14.72
N GLY A 362 -49.57 12.58 -16.02
CA GLY A 362 -50.78 12.57 -16.86
C GLY A 362 -51.81 11.52 -16.42
N ASP A 363 -51.35 10.32 -16.09
CA ASP A 363 -52.22 9.25 -15.56
C ASP A 363 -52.85 9.64 -14.22
N ARG A 364 -52.08 10.29 -13.33
CA ARG A 364 -52.59 10.78 -12.05
C ARG A 364 -53.61 11.91 -12.23
N PHE A 365 -53.31 12.87 -13.09
CA PHE A 365 -54.21 13.95 -13.47
C PHE A 365 -55.53 13.39 -14.00
N THR A 366 -55.46 12.36 -14.85
CA THR A 366 -56.63 11.68 -15.41
C THR A 366 -57.50 11.05 -14.33
N LYS A 367 -56.89 10.35 -13.37
CA LYS A 367 -57.61 9.75 -12.25
C LYS A 367 -58.27 10.79 -11.34
N GLU A 368 -57.59 11.90 -11.08
CA GLU A 368 -58.06 12.94 -10.15
C GLU A 368 -59.18 13.80 -10.74
N HIS A 369 -59.10 14.11 -12.04
CA HIS A 369 -59.99 15.08 -12.68
C HIS A 369 -60.96 14.49 -13.70
N GLN A 370 -60.89 13.17 -13.96
CA GLN A 370 -61.71 12.45 -14.95
C GLN A 370 -61.56 13.00 -16.38
N LEU A 371 -60.40 13.60 -16.70
CA LEU A 371 -60.05 14.11 -18.02
C LEU A 371 -58.73 13.49 -18.45
N THR A 372 -58.71 12.79 -19.59
CA THR A 372 -57.51 12.09 -20.06
C THR A 372 -56.46 13.09 -20.54
N LEU A 373 -55.34 13.18 -19.83
CA LEU A 373 -54.18 14.00 -20.20
C LEU A 373 -53.01 13.11 -20.58
N ARG A 374 -52.57 13.21 -21.83
CA ARG A 374 -51.41 12.47 -22.36
C ARG A 374 -50.36 13.43 -22.91
N PHE A 375 -49.11 13.01 -22.84
CA PHE A 375 -47.97 13.73 -23.39
C PHE A 375 -47.40 12.92 -24.55
N THR A 376 -46.99 13.58 -25.64
CA THR A 376 -46.14 12.93 -26.64
C THR A 376 -44.71 12.80 -26.11
N ASP A 377 -43.91 11.90 -26.67
CA ASP A 377 -42.50 11.74 -26.27
C ASP A 377 -41.71 13.04 -26.42
N ALA A 378 -42.02 13.81 -27.48
CA ALA A 378 -41.42 15.12 -27.72
C ALA A 378 -41.82 16.15 -26.65
N ALA A 379 -43.08 16.14 -26.20
CA ALA A 379 -43.55 17.01 -25.12
C ALA A 379 -42.91 16.62 -23.78
N ALA A 380 -42.78 15.32 -23.49
CA ALA A 380 -42.07 14.84 -22.31
C ALA A 380 -40.60 15.28 -22.33
N ASP A 381 -39.91 15.18 -23.47
CA ASP A 381 -38.54 15.67 -23.62
C ASP A 381 -38.41 17.18 -23.38
N ALA A 382 -39.34 17.99 -23.91
CA ALA A 382 -39.34 19.43 -23.68
C ALA A 382 -39.48 19.78 -22.18
N LEU A 383 -40.37 19.06 -21.47
CA LEU A 383 -40.55 19.23 -20.03
C LEU A 383 -39.31 18.81 -19.23
N ILE A 384 -38.60 17.77 -19.66
CA ILE A 384 -37.35 17.34 -19.03
C ILE A 384 -36.26 18.39 -19.20
N VAL A 385 -36.10 18.94 -20.41
CA VAL A 385 -35.13 20.03 -20.67
C VAL A 385 -35.44 21.24 -19.78
N GLU A 386 -36.70 21.66 -19.72
CA GLU A 386 -37.13 22.78 -18.88
C GLU A 386 -36.89 22.50 -17.37
N ALA A 387 -37.11 21.26 -16.92
CA ALA A 387 -36.88 20.87 -15.53
C ALA A 387 -35.40 20.94 -15.15
N LEU A 388 -34.53 20.46 -16.05
CA LEU A 388 -33.07 20.51 -15.89
C LEU A 388 -32.56 21.97 -15.88
N GLU A 389 -33.05 22.83 -16.78
CA GLU A 389 -32.69 24.26 -16.81
C GLU A 389 -33.08 24.99 -15.52
N LYS A 390 -34.26 24.67 -14.99
CA LYS A 390 -34.78 25.24 -13.74
C LYS A 390 -34.22 24.58 -12.48
N LYS A 391 -33.44 23.50 -12.61
CA LYS A 391 -32.94 22.67 -11.50
C LYS A 391 -34.06 22.19 -10.57
N LEU A 392 -35.20 21.80 -11.14
CA LEU A 392 -36.36 21.29 -10.41
C LEU A 392 -36.59 19.81 -10.74
N PRO A 393 -37.05 18.98 -9.78
CA PRO A 393 -37.54 17.65 -10.10
C PRO A 393 -38.66 17.72 -11.15
N VAL A 394 -38.60 16.85 -12.16
CA VAL A 394 -39.59 16.80 -13.27
C VAL A 394 -41.03 16.75 -12.76
N ARG A 395 -41.26 16.01 -11.67
CA ARG A 395 -42.56 15.92 -11.00
C ARG A 395 -43.07 17.27 -10.49
N ASP A 396 -42.18 18.08 -9.90
CA ASP A 396 -42.53 19.38 -9.32
C ASP A 396 -42.74 20.42 -10.42
N LEU A 397 -41.96 20.35 -11.50
CA LEU A 397 -42.20 21.14 -12.71
C LEU A 397 -43.60 20.82 -13.27
N CYS A 398 -43.93 19.55 -13.47
CA CYS A 398 -45.25 19.17 -14.00
C CYS A 398 -46.39 19.64 -13.09
N ALA A 399 -46.26 19.43 -11.77
CA ALA A 399 -47.27 19.85 -10.81
C ALA A 399 -47.49 21.37 -10.77
N SER A 400 -46.43 22.16 -10.92
CA SER A 400 -46.52 23.62 -10.95
C SER A 400 -47.04 24.15 -12.29
N LYS A 401 -46.53 23.64 -13.42
CA LYS A 401 -46.88 24.08 -14.77
C LYS A 401 -48.33 23.76 -15.13
N PHE A 402 -48.84 22.61 -14.71
CA PHE A 402 -50.18 22.12 -15.07
C PHE A 402 -51.22 22.25 -13.94
N LYS A 403 -50.91 22.98 -12.86
CA LYS A 403 -51.77 23.13 -11.67
C LYS A 403 -53.21 23.53 -12.00
N ASP A 404 -53.37 24.49 -12.91
CA ASP A 404 -54.66 25.09 -13.25
C ASP A 404 -55.28 24.53 -14.55
N PHE A 405 -54.60 23.58 -15.21
CA PHE A 405 -55.07 23.01 -16.48
C PHE A 405 -56.44 22.36 -16.37
N GLN A 406 -56.77 21.77 -15.23
CA GLN A 406 -58.08 21.16 -15.00
C GLN A 406 -59.26 22.11 -15.22
N PHE A 407 -59.11 23.41 -14.92
CA PHE A 407 -60.19 24.37 -15.09
C PHE A 407 -60.40 24.69 -16.58
N GLY A 408 -59.31 24.91 -17.32
CA GLY A 408 -59.34 25.15 -18.76
C GLY A 408 -59.87 23.94 -19.54
N LEU A 409 -59.38 22.74 -19.22
CA LEU A 409 -59.79 21.51 -19.91
C LEU A 409 -61.26 21.15 -19.62
N LYS A 410 -61.78 21.39 -18.41
CA LYS A 410 -63.21 21.20 -18.10
C LYS A 410 -64.11 22.13 -18.92
N LEU A 411 -63.71 23.38 -19.15
CA LEU A 411 -64.44 24.32 -19.99
C LEU A 411 -64.47 23.85 -21.45
N ILE A 412 -63.33 23.37 -21.97
CA ILE A 412 -63.25 22.84 -23.33
C ILE A 412 -64.12 21.58 -23.45
N ALA A 413 -64.05 20.67 -22.47
CA ALA A 413 -64.86 19.46 -22.44
C ALA A 413 -66.36 19.77 -22.43
N ALA A 414 -66.80 20.75 -21.64
CA ALA A 414 -68.20 21.17 -21.59
C ALA A 414 -68.71 21.76 -22.92
N ASN A 415 -67.85 22.48 -23.64
CA ASN A 415 -68.22 23.14 -24.90
C ASN A 415 -68.09 22.24 -26.14
N THR A 416 -67.23 21.23 -26.10
CA THR A 416 -66.87 20.42 -27.29
C THR A 416 -67.16 18.93 -27.14
N GLY A 417 -67.45 18.46 -25.92
CA GLY A 417 -67.60 17.03 -25.60
C GLY A 417 -66.29 16.25 -25.57
N ARG A 418 -65.14 16.89 -25.81
CA ARG A 418 -63.82 16.23 -25.84
C ARG A 418 -63.30 16.01 -24.42
N THR A 419 -62.96 14.75 -24.10
CA THR A 419 -62.45 14.36 -22.76
C THR A 419 -61.00 13.89 -22.78
N GLU A 420 -60.37 13.79 -23.96
CA GLU A 420 -58.97 13.40 -24.13
C GLU A 420 -58.14 14.51 -24.79
N PHE A 421 -57.05 14.87 -24.12
CA PHE A 421 -56.14 15.95 -24.48
C PHE A 421 -54.72 15.41 -24.57
N MET A 422 -54.11 15.54 -25.74
CA MET A 422 -52.73 15.19 -26.01
C MET A 422 -51.92 16.47 -26.11
N LEU A 423 -50.90 16.60 -25.27
CA LEU A 423 -49.99 17.74 -25.27
C LEU A 423 -48.80 17.46 -26.18
N GLU A 424 -48.58 18.41 -27.08
CA GLU A 424 -47.42 18.51 -27.96
C GLU A 424 -46.39 19.48 -27.35
N PRO A 425 -45.14 19.52 -27.83
CA PRO A 425 -44.07 20.37 -27.25
C PRO A 425 -44.41 21.85 -27.11
N ASP A 426 -45.28 22.37 -27.98
CA ASP A 426 -45.62 23.79 -28.07
C ASP A 426 -46.82 24.20 -27.18
N ALA A 427 -47.40 23.24 -26.44
CA ALA A 427 -48.68 23.39 -25.71
C ALA A 427 -48.58 23.94 -24.28
#